data_AF-A0A8H6RPP4-F1
#
_entry.id   AF-A0A8H6RPP4-F1
#
_cell.length_a   1.000
_cell.length_b   1.000
_cell.length_c   1.000
_cell.angle_alpha   90.00
_cell.angle_beta   90.00
_cell.angle_gamma   90.00
#
_symmetry.space_group_name_H-M   'P 1'
#
loop_
_entity.id
_entity.type
_entity.pdbx_description
1 polymer ?
#
loop_
_entity_poly.entity_id
_entity_poly.type
_entity_poly.pdbx_seq_one_letter_code
_entity_poly.pdbx_strand_id
1 'polypeptide(L)'
;MSLVNLAHVCSHLQNASLARLGLTSIPYTKLHLSLALLLQKQGFLSQVKLGGPSPPASVFGQGPRDNHFLTNYPHGAAGRNRFSSEAALALVVRKGYTPAQLKAEGYGDEAIEFAEEHGRRTIEDLEKEGFAKQLVRLINDLRAQFNAVAEEKEDDYLQRREKLYAEDENGSAQGAIKALEESMGKTREERYAKWEEEFVGDLPAERATIYNTYRSVSRQELETTKFDPEFIRYIAGRSNFLTERELRLNGITIQAMGLPVTNQSITLPVEEYQDPAHMETEGIVTRENRASRRLWLGLKYYESSPVLSKAKMISKPTKRIWLNSRDLGKVVRGGQAGEVKALTRVGEIMAVSTDKGIMEARECVERKIGGMPLCRVW
;
A
#
# COMPACT_ATOMS: atom_id res chain seq x y z
N MET A 1 14.80 -35.36 13.77
CA MET A 1 15.11 -35.36 12.31
C MET A 1 14.64 -36.69 11.73
N SER A 2 13.54 -36.73 10.98
CA SER A 2 13.06 -37.98 10.38
C SER A 2 13.84 -38.29 9.10
N LEU A 3 14.79 -39.23 9.18
CA LEU A 3 15.48 -39.76 7.99
C LEU A 3 14.50 -40.47 7.03
N VAL A 4 13.32 -40.87 7.52
CA VAL A 4 12.24 -41.45 6.70
C VAL A 4 11.73 -40.40 5.72
N ASN A 5 11.41 -39.20 6.21
CA ASN A 5 10.92 -38.11 5.36
C ASN A 5 11.97 -37.67 4.34
N LEU A 6 13.25 -37.65 4.74
CA LEU A 6 14.34 -37.33 3.81
C LEU A 6 14.51 -38.41 2.73
N ALA A 7 14.30 -39.69 3.04
CA ALA A 7 14.31 -40.75 2.04
C ALA A 7 13.18 -40.57 1.01
N HIS A 8 11.97 -40.20 1.46
CA HIS A 8 10.87 -39.84 0.56
C HIS A 8 11.22 -38.63 -0.31
N VAL A 9 11.86 -37.60 0.25
CA VAL A 9 12.33 -36.42 -0.51
C VAL A 9 13.35 -36.82 -1.57
N CYS A 10 14.32 -37.68 -1.25
CA CYS A 10 15.31 -38.14 -2.23
C CYS A 10 14.65 -38.87 -3.41
N SER A 11 13.75 -39.81 -3.11
CA SER A 11 12.99 -40.53 -4.14
C SER A 11 12.10 -39.59 -4.96
N HIS A 12 11.43 -38.63 -4.31
CA HIS A 12 10.57 -37.64 -4.95
C HIS A 12 11.35 -36.75 -5.92
N LEU A 13 12.51 -36.22 -5.49
CA LEU A 13 13.38 -35.41 -6.35
C LEU A 13 13.89 -36.19 -7.56
N GLN A 14 14.30 -37.44 -7.34
CA GLN A 14 14.75 -38.30 -8.43
C GLN A 14 13.60 -38.55 -9.43
N ASN A 15 12.40 -38.88 -8.95
CA ASN A 15 11.26 -39.15 -9.81
C ASN A 15 10.79 -37.90 -10.57
N ALA A 16 10.70 -36.76 -9.90
CA ALA A 16 10.33 -35.48 -10.51
C ALA A 16 11.32 -35.05 -11.60
N SER A 17 12.62 -35.27 -11.36
CA SER A 17 13.70 -34.98 -12.29
C SER A 17 13.67 -35.90 -13.51
N LEU A 18 13.48 -37.20 -13.31
CA LEU A 18 13.33 -38.17 -14.41
C LEU A 18 12.05 -37.92 -15.23
N ALA A 19 10.98 -37.44 -14.60
CA ALA A 19 9.74 -37.03 -15.24
C ALA A 19 9.84 -35.67 -15.97
N ARG A 20 11.00 -35.00 -15.94
CA ARG A 20 11.27 -33.73 -16.61
C ARG A 20 10.36 -32.57 -16.17
N LEU A 21 9.95 -32.55 -14.90
CA LEU A 21 9.17 -31.44 -14.35
C LEU A 21 10.05 -30.20 -14.18
N GLY A 22 9.60 -29.01 -14.57
CA GLY A 22 10.34 -27.76 -14.32
C GLY A 22 10.35 -27.35 -12.84
N LEU A 23 9.32 -27.74 -12.10
CA LEU A 23 9.07 -27.35 -10.73
C LEU A 23 8.53 -28.53 -9.93
N THR A 24 8.93 -28.64 -8.67
CA THR A 24 8.37 -29.63 -7.74
C THR A 24 8.28 -29.06 -6.33
N SER A 25 7.47 -29.68 -5.45
CA SER A 25 7.34 -29.23 -4.06
C SER A 25 7.53 -30.35 -3.05
N ILE A 26 8.20 -30.04 -1.94
CA ILE A 26 8.41 -30.97 -0.81
C ILE A 26 7.89 -30.37 0.50
N PRO A 27 7.55 -31.17 1.51
CA PRO A 27 7.08 -30.66 2.80
C PRO A 27 8.15 -29.78 3.47
N TYR A 28 7.75 -28.67 4.08
CA TYR A 28 8.68 -27.80 4.78
C TYR A 28 9.19 -28.43 6.08
N THR A 29 10.53 -28.56 6.18
CA THR A 29 11.23 -28.78 7.45
C THR A 29 12.56 -28.03 7.41
N LYS A 30 13.14 -27.69 8.57
CA LYS A 30 14.47 -27.08 8.65
C LYS A 30 15.55 -27.92 7.96
N LEU A 31 15.42 -29.24 8.03
CA LEU A 31 16.31 -30.20 7.38
C LEU A 31 16.17 -30.11 5.85
N HIS A 32 14.94 -30.20 5.34
CA HIS A 32 14.69 -30.13 3.90
C HIS A 32 15.15 -28.80 3.31
N LEU A 33 14.95 -27.70 4.04
CA LEU A 33 15.43 -26.38 3.62
C LEU A 33 16.96 -26.34 3.53
N SER A 34 17.68 -26.80 4.55
CA SER A 34 19.15 -26.77 4.53
C SER A 34 19.73 -27.69 3.45
N LEU A 35 19.11 -28.85 3.21
CA LEU A 35 19.49 -29.72 2.10
C LEU A 35 19.21 -29.06 0.74
N ALA A 36 18.02 -28.46 0.55
CA ALA A 36 17.66 -27.80 -0.69
C ALA A 36 18.59 -26.61 -1.00
N LEU A 37 18.94 -25.81 0.01
CA LEU A 37 19.91 -24.72 -0.14
C LEU A 37 21.31 -25.24 -0.49
N LEU A 38 21.74 -26.36 0.08
CA LEU A 38 22.99 -27.01 -0.32
C LEU A 38 22.94 -27.47 -1.78
N LEU A 39 21.85 -28.10 -2.21
CA LEU A 39 21.68 -28.53 -3.60
C LEU A 39 21.65 -27.35 -4.57
N GLN A 40 21.05 -26.22 -4.16
CA GLN A 40 21.07 -24.98 -4.93
C GLN A 40 22.50 -24.41 -5.02
N LYS A 41 23.24 -24.34 -3.91
CA LYS A 41 24.64 -23.89 -3.85
C LYS A 41 25.55 -24.74 -4.74
N GLN A 42 25.31 -26.05 -4.78
CA GLN A 42 26.05 -27.01 -5.63
C GLN A 42 25.54 -27.07 -7.07
N GLY A 43 24.54 -26.24 -7.42
CA GLY A 43 24.07 -26.08 -8.79
C GLY A 43 23.04 -27.10 -9.26
N PHE A 44 22.60 -28.05 -8.44
CA PHE A 44 21.58 -29.06 -8.79
C PHE A 44 20.16 -28.49 -8.91
N LEU A 45 19.84 -27.46 -8.12
CA LEU A 45 18.55 -26.77 -8.15
C LEU A 45 18.72 -25.35 -8.66
N SER A 46 17.71 -24.82 -9.38
CA SER A 46 17.71 -23.42 -9.85
C SER A 46 17.24 -22.46 -8.77
N GLN A 47 16.14 -22.81 -8.09
CA GLN A 47 15.52 -21.99 -7.06
C GLN A 47 14.96 -22.83 -5.93
N VAL A 48 14.93 -22.24 -4.73
CA VAL A 48 14.30 -22.78 -3.52
C VAL A 48 13.44 -21.67 -2.94
N LYS A 49 12.11 -21.87 -2.91
CA LYS A 49 11.15 -20.89 -2.37
C LYS A 49 10.22 -21.54 -1.36
N LEU A 50 9.87 -20.77 -0.33
CA LEU A 50 8.89 -21.19 0.67
C LEU A 50 7.50 -20.70 0.26
N GLY A 51 6.55 -21.63 0.16
CA GLY A 51 5.18 -21.34 -0.26
C GLY A 51 4.14 -22.21 0.44
N GLY A 52 2.89 -22.04 0.03
CA GLY A 52 1.77 -22.88 0.46
C GLY A 52 1.66 -24.19 -0.34
N PRO A 53 0.47 -24.82 -0.36
CA PRO A 53 0.19 -25.97 -1.20
C PRO A 53 0.20 -25.63 -2.70
N SER A 54 -0.03 -24.37 -3.05
CA SER A 54 0.07 -23.79 -4.39
C SER A 54 1.48 -23.19 -4.63
N PRO A 55 1.96 -23.21 -5.89
CA PRO A 55 3.25 -22.64 -6.25
C PRO A 55 3.25 -21.12 -6.09
N PRO A 56 4.27 -20.53 -5.44
CA PRO A 56 4.39 -19.08 -5.33
C PRO A 56 4.48 -18.44 -6.71
N ALA A 57 3.79 -17.31 -6.93
CA ALA A 57 3.80 -16.60 -8.21
C ALA A 57 5.22 -16.23 -8.63
N SER A 58 6.08 -15.96 -7.64
CA SER A 58 7.47 -15.61 -7.86
C SER A 58 8.33 -16.75 -8.44
N VAL A 59 7.83 -18.00 -8.46
CA VAL A 59 8.52 -19.19 -9.00
C VAL A 59 8.40 -19.27 -10.52
N PHE A 60 7.31 -18.74 -11.07
CA PHE A 60 7.14 -18.59 -12.51
C PHE A 60 7.93 -17.35 -12.96
N GLY A 61 8.43 -17.35 -14.20
CA GLY A 61 8.94 -16.12 -14.80
C GLY A 61 7.87 -15.03 -14.76
N GLN A 62 8.23 -13.76 -14.92
CA GLN A 62 7.24 -12.70 -15.08
C GLN A 62 6.43 -12.96 -16.37
N GLY A 63 5.41 -13.81 -16.27
CA GLY A 63 4.32 -13.82 -17.22
C GLY A 63 3.58 -12.49 -17.16
N PRO A 64 2.51 -12.31 -17.96
CA PRO A 64 1.55 -11.26 -17.67
C PRO A 64 1.23 -11.36 -16.19
N ARG A 65 1.35 -10.24 -15.45
CA ARG A 65 0.87 -10.22 -14.06
C ARG A 65 -0.54 -10.77 -14.13
N ASP A 66 -0.76 -11.95 -13.56
CA ASP A 66 -2.11 -12.42 -13.36
C ASP A 66 -2.72 -11.31 -12.50
N ASN A 67 -3.64 -10.53 -13.07
CA ASN A 67 -4.22 -9.41 -12.37
C ASN A 67 -5.02 -10.05 -11.25
N HIS A 68 -4.42 -10.19 -10.06
CA HIS A 68 -5.10 -10.70 -8.87
C HIS A 68 -6.33 -9.83 -8.54
N PHE A 69 -6.42 -8.64 -9.14
CA PHE A 69 -7.63 -7.82 -9.21
C PHE A 69 -8.85 -8.53 -9.83
N LEU A 70 -8.68 -9.54 -10.70
CA LEU A 70 -9.79 -10.26 -11.33
C LEU A 70 -10.23 -11.51 -10.53
N THR A 71 -9.33 -12.12 -9.76
CA THR A 71 -9.60 -13.41 -9.09
C THR A 71 -9.68 -13.32 -7.56
N ASN A 72 -9.22 -12.24 -6.94
CA ASN A 72 -9.27 -12.05 -5.48
C ASN A 72 -10.29 -10.99 -5.02
N TYR A 73 -11.42 -10.84 -5.73
CA TYR A 73 -12.56 -10.18 -5.11
C TYR A 73 -13.12 -11.08 -4.01
N PRO A 74 -13.31 -10.58 -2.77
CA PRO A 74 -13.79 -11.39 -1.67
C PRO A 74 -15.14 -12.00 -2.06
N HIS A 75 -15.25 -13.32 -2.01
CA HIS A 75 -16.46 -14.08 -2.29
C HIS A 75 -17.57 -13.83 -1.23
N GLY A 76 -17.99 -12.58 -1.08
CA GLY A 76 -19.24 -12.17 -0.47
C GLY A 76 -20.17 -11.61 -1.56
N ALA A 77 -21.47 -11.49 -1.26
CA ALA A 77 -22.47 -11.00 -2.22
C ALA A 77 -22.14 -9.59 -2.79
N ALA A 78 -21.40 -8.76 -2.05
CA ALA A 78 -20.92 -7.43 -2.45
C ALA A 78 -19.68 -7.45 -3.38
N GLY A 79 -18.99 -8.58 -3.54
CA GLY A 79 -17.71 -8.67 -4.25
C GLY A 79 -17.81 -8.88 -5.76
N ARG A 80 -18.99 -8.83 -6.38
CA ARG A 80 -19.14 -9.13 -7.81
C ARG A 80 -19.03 -7.90 -8.72
N ASN A 81 -19.20 -6.68 -8.20
CA ASN A 81 -19.24 -5.48 -9.02
C ASN A 81 -18.19 -4.46 -8.55
N ARG A 82 -17.22 -4.14 -9.42
CA ARG A 82 -16.23 -3.07 -9.18
C ARG A 82 -16.88 -1.71 -8.93
N PHE A 83 -18.07 -1.50 -9.50
CA PHE A 83 -18.84 -0.28 -9.40
C PHE A 83 -19.98 -0.39 -8.36
N SER A 84 -19.80 -1.22 -7.33
CA SER A 84 -20.78 -1.31 -6.24
C SER A 84 -20.85 -0.03 -5.42
N SER A 85 -21.97 0.15 -4.72
CA SER A 85 -22.20 1.27 -3.81
C SER A 85 -21.19 1.28 -2.65
N GLU A 86 -20.79 0.12 -2.12
CA GLU A 86 -19.75 0.01 -1.09
C GLU A 86 -18.36 0.38 -1.61
N ALA A 87 -18.08 0.09 -2.89
CA ALA A 87 -16.84 0.47 -3.53
C ALA A 87 -16.76 2.00 -3.76
N ALA A 88 -17.86 2.62 -4.18
CA ALA A 88 -17.96 4.07 -4.27
C ALA A 88 -17.77 4.73 -2.90
N LEU A 89 -18.45 4.21 -1.87
CA LEU A 89 -18.34 4.69 -0.49
C LEU A 89 -16.89 4.59 0.03
N ALA A 90 -16.19 3.50 -0.26
CA ALA A 90 -14.79 3.34 0.12
C ALA A 90 -13.88 4.40 -0.50
N LEU A 91 -14.09 4.78 -1.76
CA LEU A 91 -13.32 5.84 -2.42
C LEU A 91 -13.59 7.22 -1.80
N VAL A 92 -14.84 7.52 -1.46
CA VAL A 92 -15.21 8.76 -0.76
C VAL A 92 -14.53 8.83 0.62
N VAL A 93 -14.64 7.78 1.42
CA VAL A 93 -14.11 7.72 2.79
C VAL A 93 -12.57 7.72 2.83
N ARG A 94 -11.93 6.95 1.95
CA ARG A 94 -10.45 6.81 1.95
C ARG A 94 -9.76 7.97 1.25
N LYS A 95 -10.29 8.39 0.10
CA LYS A 95 -9.62 9.31 -0.83
C LYS A 95 -10.32 10.66 -0.99
N GLY A 96 -11.53 10.84 -0.45
CA GLY A 96 -12.28 12.10 -0.55
C GLY A 96 -12.78 12.38 -1.96
N TYR A 97 -13.14 11.33 -2.73
CA TYR A 97 -13.56 11.50 -4.12
C TYR A 97 -14.85 12.33 -4.24
N THR A 98 -14.90 13.19 -5.26
CA THR A 98 -16.10 13.95 -5.62
C THR A 98 -17.03 13.14 -6.53
N PRO A 99 -18.32 13.50 -6.64
CA PRO A 99 -19.25 12.83 -7.57
C PRO A 99 -18.76 12.83 -9.01
N ALA A 100 -18.16 13.95 -9.44
CA ALA A 100 -17.57 14.07 -10.76
C ALA A 100 -16.42 13.07 -10.98
N GLN A 101 -15.59 12.85 -9.95
CA GLN A 101 -14.51 11.86 -10.01
C GLN A 101 -15.04 10.42 -10.02
N LEU A 102 -16.06 10.11 -9.22
CA LEU A 102 -16.70 8.78 -9.24
C LEU A 102 -17.36 8.50 -10.61
N LYS A 103 -18.03 9.50 -11.19
CA LYS A 103 -18.62 9.39 -12.52
C LYS A 103 -17.57 9.19 -13.61
N ALA A 104 -16.43 9.87 -13.51
CA ALA A 104 -15.29 9.69 -14.41
C ALA A 104 -14.66 8.28 -14.30
N GLU A 105 -14.67 7.67 -13.11
CA GLU A 105 -14.22 6.29 -12.89
C GLU A 105 -15.23 5.23 -13.39
N GLY A 106 -16.47 5.62 -13.71
CA GLY A 106 -17.50 4.74 -14.27
C GLY A 106 -18.54 4.22 -13.28
N TYR A 107 -18.65 4.82 -12.09
CA TYR A 107 -19.71 4.48 -11.15
C TYR A 107 -21.09 4.94 -11.65
N GLY A 108 -22.12 4.12 -11.41
CA GLY A 108 -23.51 4.46 -11.70
C GLY A 108 -24.08 5.49 -10.71
N ASP A 109 -25.12 6.21 -11.11
CA ASP A 109 -25.68 7.31 -10.31
C ASP A 109 -26.19 6.83 -8.93
N GLU A 110 -26.80 5.64 -8.83
CA GLU A 110 -27.23 5.04 -7.54
C GLU A 110 -26.05 4.84 -6.57
N ALA A 111 -24.89 4.41 -7.06
CA ALA A 111 -23.70 4.19 -6.24
C ALA A 111 -23.08 5.52 -5.79
N ILE A 112 -23.16 6.55 -6.64
CA ILE A 112 -22.69 7.90 -6.32
C ILE A 112 -23.59 8.53 -5.24
N GLU A 113 -24.90 8.48 -5.40
CA GLU A 113 -25.87 8.98 -4.41
C GLU A 113 -25.68 8.28 -3.07
N PHE A 114 -25.59 6.95 -3.08
CA PHE A 114 -25.32 6.18 -1.87
C PHE A 114 -24.02 6.61 -1.17
N ALA A 115 -22.94 6.79 -1.94
CA ALA A 115 -21.65 7.18 -1.40
C ALA A 115 -21.64 8.62 -0.88
N GLU A 116 -22.41 9.54 -1.47
CA GLU A 116 -22.57 10.90 -0.97
C GLU A 116 -23.37 10.95 0.32
N GLU A 117 -24.48 10.22 0.39
CA GLU A 117 -25.36 10.16 1.55
C GLU A 117 -24.64 9.57 2.77
N HIS A 118 -23.88 8.49 2.57
CA HIS A 118 -23.26 7.73 3.66
C HIS A 118 -21.77 8.03 3.87
N GLY A 119 -21.13 8.75 2.95
CA GLY A 119 -19.70 9.07 3.01
C GLY A 119 -19.40 10.43 3.62
N ARG A 120 -20.38 11.34 3.69
CA ARG A 120 -20.23 12.68 4.28
C ARG A 120 -20.95 12.80 5.61
N ARG A 121 -20.41 13.65 6.48
CA ARG A 121 -21.07 14.05 7.72
C ARG A 121 -22.26 14.93 7.41
N THR A 122 -23.26 14.88 8.28
CA THR A 122 -24.41 15.76 8.19
C THR A 122 -23.98 17.19 8.52
N ILE A 123 -24.71 18.17 7.99
CA ILE A 123 -24.43 19.59 8.24
C ILE A 123 -24.57 19.90 9.73
N GLU A 124 -25.58 19.29 10.39
CA GLU A 124 -25.80 19.44 11.83
C GLU A 124 -24.60 18.97 12.66
N ASP A 125 -23.94 17.87 12.24
CA ASP A 125 -22.75 17.38 12.93
C ASP A 125 -21.56 18.32 12.74
N LEU A 126 -21.38 18.89 11.55
CA LEU A 126 -20.35 19.89 11.29
C LEU A 126 -20.60 21.20 12.06
N GLU A 127 -21.85 21.61 12.20
CA GLU A 127 -22.22 22.77 13.02
C GLU A 127 -21.93 22.53 14.51
N LYS A 128 -22.24 21.33 15.02
CA LYS A 128 -21.91 20.94 16.41
C LYS A 128 -20.40 20.92 16.66
N GLU A 129 -19.61 20.49 15.68
CA GLU A 129 -18.15 20.54 15.73
C GLU A 129 -17.58 21.97 15.65
N GLY A 130 -18.43 22.97 15.36
CA GLY A 130 -18.08 24.38 15.41
C GLY A 130 -17.53 24.93 14.09
N PHE A 131 -17.70 24.24 12.96
CA PHE A 131 -17.23 24.72 11.66
C PHE A 131 -17.92 26.02 11.22
N ALA A 132 -19.18 26.25 11.61
CA ALA A 132 -19.85 27.52 11.38
C ALA A 132 -19.11 28.71 12.04
N LYS A 133 -18.57 28.52 13.25
CA LYS A 133 -17.75 29.56 13.93
C LYS A 133 -16.42 29.79 13.22
N GLN A 134 -15.85 28.74 12.63
CA GLN A 134 -14.63 28.87 11.81
C GLN A 134 -14.91 29.66 10.53
N LEU A 135 -16.08 29.50 9.92
CA LEU A 135 -16.51 30.29 8.78
C LEU A 135 -16.70 31.77 9.15
N VAL A 136 -17.34 32.06 10.29
CA VAL A 136 -17.44 33.44 10.82
C VAL A 136 -16.03 34.03 11.02
N ARG A 137 -15.10 33.26 11.59
CA ARG A 137 -13.72 33.68 11.76
C ARG A 137 -13.06 33.97 10.42
N LEU A 138 -13.20 33.09 9.43
CA LEU A 138 -12.67 33.30 8.08
C LEU A 138 -13.21 34.59 7.45
N ILE A 139 -14.52 34.84 7.53
CA ILE A 139 -15.13 36.05 6.97
C ILE A 139 -14.56 37.30 7.65
N ASN A 140 -14.43 37.29 8.98
CA ASN A 140 -13.85 38.40 9.72
C ASN A 140 -12.36 38.59 9.40
N ASP A 141 -11.61 37.50 9.25
CA ASP A 141 -10.19 37.54 8.87
C ASP A 141 -10.02 38.10 7.45
N LEU A 142 -10.88 37.72 6.49
CA LEU A 142 -10.89 38.27 5.13
C LEU A 142 -11.21 39.76 5.12
N ARG A 143 -12.19 40.20 5.91
CA ARG A 143 -12.51 41.64 6.06
C ARG A 143 -11.35 42.41 6.71
N ALA A 144 -10.73 41.84 7.74
CA ALA A 144 -9.59 42.47 8.39
C ALA A 144 -8.39 42.58 7.44
N GLN A 145 -8.14 41.54 6.63
CA GLN A 145 -7.12 41.56 5.57
C GLN A 145 -7.42 42.66 4.54
N PHE A 146 -8.66 42.71 4.04
CA PHE A 146 -9.07 43.76 3.11
C PHE A 146 -8.90 45.16 3.70
N ASN A 147 -9.39 45.39 4.92
CA ASN A 147 -9.31 46.70 5.57
C ASN A 147 -7.85 47.14 5.79
N ALA A 148 -6.97 46.23 6.21
CA ALA A 148 -5.55 46.54 6.40
C ALA A 148 -4.88 46.92 5.07
N VAL A 149 -5.14 46.16 4.00
CA VAL A 149 -4.60 46.46 2.66
C VAL A 149 -5.17 47.77 2.11
N ALA A 150 -6.46 48.03 2.34
CA ALA A 150 -7.11 49.26 1.90
C ALA A 150 -6.62 50.50 2.66
N GLU A 151 -6.35 50.39 3.97
CA GLU A 151 -5.75 51.48 4.77
C GLU A 151 -4.32 51.79 4.31
N GLU A 152 -3.49 50.78 4.08
CA GLU A 152 -2.12 50.97 3.55
C GLU A 152 -2.15 51.67 2.18
N LYS A 153 -3.03 51.23 1.27
CA LYS A 153 -3.20 51.87 -0.05
C LYS A 153 -3.74 53.31 0.05
N GLU A 154 -4.57 53.62 1.05
CA GLU A 154 -5.10 54.97 1.29
C GLU A 154 -4.02 55.90 1.87
N ASP A 155 -3.21 55.42 2.80
CA ASP A 155 -2.07 56.17 3.34
C ASP A 155 -1.03 56.47 2.24
N ASP A 156 -0.74 55.49 1.39
CA ASP A 156 0.12 55.68 0.21
C ASP A 156 -0.44 56.73 -0.75
N TYR A 157 -1.76 56.70 -0.99
CA TYR A 157 -2.44 57.70 -1.80
C TYR A 157 -2.31 59.11 -1.18
N LEU A 158 -2.54 59.25 0.12
CA LEU A 158 -2.43 60.52 0.84
C LEU A 158 -0.99 61.06 0.82
N GLN A 159 0.00 60.23 1.09
CA GLN A 159 1.41 60.62 1.03
C GLN A 159 1.82 61.05 -0.38
N ARG A 160 1.36 60.33 -1.41
CA ARG A 160 1.65 60.67 -2.81
C ARG A 160 0.97 61.99 -3.20
N ARG A 161 -0.24 62.24 -2.69
CA ARG A 161 -0.95 63.52 -2.87
C ARG A 161 -0.22 64.66 -2.17
N GLU A 162 0.24 64.48 -0.93
CA GLU A 162 0.99 65.48 -0.17
C GLU A 162 2.34 65.82 -0.82
N LYS A 163 3.08 64.82 -1.31
CA LYS A 163 4.32 65.05 -2.08
C LYS A 163 4.08 65.91 -3.32
N LEU A 164 3.01 65.63 -4.06
CA LEU A 164 2.64 66.44 -5.22
C LEU A 164 2.32 67.90 -4.85
N TYR A 165 1.72 68.15 -3.69
CA TYR A 165 1.52 69.52 -3.18
C TYR A 165 2.83 70.19 -2.75
N ALA A 166 3.76 69.44 -2.16
CA ALA A 166 5.04 69.97 -1.68
C ALA A 166 6.04 70.30 -2.81
N GLU A 167 5.94 69.62 -3.95
CA GLU A 167 6.78 69.84 -5.14
C GLU A 167 6.33 71.04 -6.00
N ASP A 168 5.24 71.71 -5.62
CA ASP A 168 4.56 72.70 -6.46
C ASP A 168 5.02 74.15 -6.16
N GLU A 169 6.18 74.56 -6.70
CA GLU A 169 6.66 75.96 -6.62
C GLU A 169 6.00 76.90 -7.65
N ASN A 170 5.34 76.38 -8.70
CA ASN A 170 4.83 77.18 -9.84
C ASN A 170 3.41 76.80 -10.35
N GLY A 171 2.63 76.01 -9.60
CA GLY A 171 1.23 75.68 -9.94
C GLY A 171 1.05 74.63 -11.03
N SER A 172 2.00 73.70 -11.20
CA SER A 172 1.94 72.60 -12.17
C SER A 172 1.36 71.30 -11.61
N ALA A 173 1.28 71.13 -10.28
CA ALA A 173 0.84 69.88 -9.65
C ALA A 173 -0.66 69.64 -9.77
N GLN A 174 -1.47 70.65 -10.11
CA GLN A 174 -2.91 70.44 -10.41
C GLN A 174 -3.13 69.43 -11.54
N GLY A 175 -2.25 69.37 -12.54
CA GLY A 175 -2.33 68.37 -13.62
C GLY A 175 -2.01 66.95 -13.14
N ALA A 176 -0.98 66.81 -12.30
CA ALA A 176 -0.55 65.52 -11.75
C ALA A 176 -1.54 64.95 -10.71
N ILE A 177 -2.12 65.81 -9.87
CA ILE A 177 -3.16 65.42 -8.91
C ILE A 177 -4.42 64.96 -9.65
N LYS A 178 -4.83 65.68 -10.70
CA LYS A 178 -5.98 65.31 -11.51
C LYS A 178 -5.77 63.98 -12.24
N ALA A 179 -4.57 63.71 -12.74
CA ALA A 179 -4.21 62.41 -13.32
C ALA A 179 -4.23 61.28 -12.28
N LEU A 180 -3.79 61.55 -11.04
CA LEU A 180 -3.79 60.59 -9.94
C LEU A 180 -5.23 60.28 -9.48
N GLU A 181 -6.08 61.29 -9.38
CA GLU A 181 -7.52 61.16 -9.12
C GLU A 181 -8.27 60.41 -10.24
N GLU A 182 -7.90 60.62 -11.50
CA GLU A 182 -8.45 59.88 -12.64
C GLU A 182 -8.06 58.39 -12.60
N SER A 183 -6.82 58.07 -12.18
CA SER A 183 -6.37 56.68 -12.06
C SER A 183 -6.99 55.93 -10.87
N MET A 184 -7.03 56.56 -9.68
CA MET A 184 -7.37 55.88 -8.43
C MET A 184 -8.85 56.06 -8.05
N GLY A 185 -9.46 57.19 -8.35
CA GLY A 185 -10.82 57.55 -7.94
C GLY A 185 -10.84 58.83 -7.13
N LYS A 186 -11.87 59.68 -7.34
CA LYS A 186 -11.98 61.01 -6.72
C LYS A 186 -12.45 60.89 -5.28
N THR A 187 -13.42 60.02 -5.03
CA THR A 187 -13.96 59.77 -3.69
C THR A 187 -13.26 58.59 -3.00
N ARG A 188 -13.28 58.58 -1.67
CA ARG A 188 -12.75 57.44 -0.88
C ARG A 188 -13.48 56.15 -1.23
N GLU A 189 -14.79 56.22 -1.44
CA GLU A 189 -15.62 55.06 -1.79
C GLU A 189 -15.24 54.46 -3.15
N GLU A 190 -14.97 55.29 -4.16
CA GLU A 190 -14.49 54.84 -5.48
C GLU A 190 -13.14 54.11 -5.40
N ARG A 191 -12.22 54.58 -4.54
CA ARG A 191 -10.92 53.93 -4.33
C ARG A 191 -11.07 52.57 -3.65
N TYR A 192 -11.86 52.52 -2.58
CA TYR A 192 -12.12 51.28 -1.84
C TYR A 192 -12.83 50.24 -2.73
N ALA A 193 -13.77 50.63 -3.57
CA ALA A 193 -14.44 49.72 -4.50
C ALA A 193 -13.46 49.08 -5.50
N LYS A 194 -12.53 49.85 -6.07
CA LYS A 194 -11.49 49.32 -6.96
C LYS A 194 -10.55 48.33 -6.26
N TRP A 195 -10.11 48.65 -5.05
CA TRP A 195 -9.26 47.74 -4.28
C TRP A 195 -9.99 46.48 -3.83
N GLU A 196 -11.31 46.56 -3.61
CA GLU A 196 -12.13 45.39 -3.29
C GLU A 196 -12.23 44.43 -4.47
N GLU A 197 -12.42 44.94 -5.69
CA GLU A 197 -12.40 44.11 -6.91
C GLU A 197 -11.04 43.42 -7.11
N GLU A 198 -9.93 44.13 -6.87
CA GLU A 198 -8.57 43.59 -6.91
C GLU A 198 -8.37 42.48 -5.86
N PHE A 199 -8.77 42.73 -4.61
CA PHE A 199 -8.67 41.76 -3.52
C PHE A 199 -9.49 40.49 -3.77
N VAL A 200 -10.71 40.64 -4.29
CA VAL A 200 -11.57 39.50 -4.64
C VAL A 200 -10.98 38.70 -5.80
N GLY A 201 -10.31 39.37 -6.75
CA GLY A 201 -9.60 38.72 -7.86
C GLY A 201 -8.44 37.83 -7.43
N ASP A 202 -7.74 38.19 -6.35
CA ASP A 202 -6.60 37.44 -5.81
C ASP A 202 -7.02 36.22 -4.96
N LEU A 203 -8.27 36.16 -4.53
CA LEU A 203 -8.79 35.07 -3.69
C LEU A 203 -9.13 33.82 -4.51
N PRO A 204 -8.95 32.60 -3.94
CA PRO A 204 -9.51 31.38 -4.52
C PRO A 204 -11.02 31.48 -4.74
N ALA A 205 -11.53 30.88 -5.82
CA ALA A 205 -12.94 31.02 -6.25
C ALA A 205 -13.96 30.80 -5.12
N GLU A 206 -13.79 29.76 -4.30
CA GLU A 206 -14.69 29.44 -3.17
C GLU A 206 -14.62 30.46 -2.03
N ARG A 207 -13.46 31.10 -1.82
CA ARG A 207 -13.32 32.18 -0.82
C ARG A 207 -13.89 33.49 -1.32
N ALA A 208 -13.70 33.78 -2.61
CA ALA A 208 -14.28 34.94 -3.27
C ALA A 208 -15.81 34.89 -3.23
N THR A 209 -16.43 33.74 -3.48
CA THR A 209 -17.89 33.58 -3.34
C THR A 209 -18.35 33.80 -1.90
N ILE A 210 -17.70 33.17 -0.91
CA ILE A 210 -18.00 33.39 0.52
C ILE A 210 -17.92 34.88 0.89
N TYR A 211 -16.85 35.55 0.48
CA TYR A 211 -16.65 36.97 0.77
C TYR A 211 -17.77 37.82 0.15
N ASN A 212 -18.05 37.65 -1.15
CA ASN A 212 -19.07 38.40 -1.85
C ASN A 212 -20.48 38.19 -1.28
N THR A 213 -20.81 36.97 -0.85
CA THR A 213 -22.11 36.66 -0.26
C THR A 213 -22.28 37.32 1.10
N TYR A 214 -21.24 37.32 1.94
CA TYR A 214 -21.37 37.75 3.32
C TYR A 214 -20.77 39.13 3.62
N ARG A 215 -20.11 39.83 2.69
CA ARG A 215 -19.36 41.07 2.99
C ARG A 215 -20.14 42.15 3.74
N SER A 216 -21.42 42.33 3.42
CA SER A 216 -22.27 43.41 3.97
C SER A 216 -22.93 43.06 5.32
N VAL A 217 -22.82 41.80 5.78
CA VAL A 217 -23.49 41.32 6.99
C VAL A 217 -22.72 41.76 8.23
N SER A 218 -23.39 42.28 9.26
CA SER A 218 -22.69 42.73 10.47
C SER A 218 -22.10 41.55 11.26
N ARG A 219 -21.10 41.79 12.12
CA ARG A 219 -20.47 40.72 12.93
C ARG A 219 -21.48 40.01 13.84
N GLN A 220 -22.44 40.76 14.38
CA GLN A 220 -23.49 40.22 15.26
C GLN A 220 -24.50 39.38 14.46
N GLU A 221 -24.82 39.80 13.24
CA GLU A 221 -25.68 39.03 12.34
C GLU A 221 -25.01 37.72 11.93
N LEU A 222 -23.71 37.73 11.60
CA LEU A 222 -22.97 36.52 11.21
C LEU A 222 -23.03 35.40 12.24
N GLU A 223 -23.11 35.72 13.54
CA GLU A 223 -23.23 34.71 14.60
C GLU A 223 -24.59 34.01 14.63
N THR A 224 -25.62 34.65 14.07
CA THR A 224 -27.01 34.14 14.03
C THR A 224 -27.43 33.66 12.65
N THR A 225 -26.60 33.91 11.62
CA THR A 225 -26.91 33.55 10.23
C THR A 225 -26.73 32.06 10.02
N LYS A 226 -27.68 31.42 9.31
CA LYS A 226 -27.48 30.07 8.78
C LYS A 226 -26.64 30.16 7.51
N PHE A 227 -25.48 29.52 7.53
CA PHE A 227 -24.56 29.51 6.40
C PHE A 227 -24.98 28.49 5.34
N ASP A 228 -24.58 28.73 4.09
CA ASP A 228 -24.74 27.75 3.02
C ASP A 228 -24.00 26.45 3.40
N PRO A 229 -24.68 25.27 3.32
CA PRO A 229 -24.06 23.98 3.54
C PRO A 229 -22.74 23.74 2.81
N GLU A 230 -22.62 24.21 1.57
CA GLU A 230 -21.42 24.00 0.75
C GLU A 230 -20.21 24.78 1.32
N PHE A 231 -20.44 25.97 1.90
CA PHE A 231 -19.37 26.72 2.56
C PHE A 231 -18.91 26.06 3.86
N ILE A 232 -19.83 25.47 4.62
CA ILE A 232 -19.48 24.70 5.82
C ILE A 232 -18.64 23.47 5.43
N ARG A 233 -19.04 22.76 4.38
CA ARG A 233 -18.31 21.59 3.85
C ARG A 233 -16.93 21.96 3.33
N TYR A 234 -16.82 23.10 2.64
CA TYR A 234 -15.54 23.63 2.17
C TYR A 234 -14.56 23.88 3.33
N ILE A 235 -15.02 24.58 4.38
CA ILE A 235 -14.21 24.83 5.59
C ILE A 235 -13.81 23.52 6.28
N ALA A 236 -14.74 22.57 6.38
CA ALA A 236 -14.49 21.28 7.02
C ALA A 236 -13.45 20.44 6.28
N GLY A 237 -13.30 20.61 4.97
CA GLY A 237 -12.29 19.94 4.15
C GLY A 237 -12.35 18.42 4.30
N ARG A 238 -11.28 17.82 4.83
CA ARG A 238 -11.22 16.36 5.06
C ARG A 238 -12.16 15.88 6.17
N SER A 239 -12.45 16.73 7.15
CA SER A 239 -13.35 16.40 8.27
C SER A 239 -14.82 16.33 7.84
N ASN A 240 -15.13 16.75 6.62
CA ASN A 240 -16.45 16.55 6.01
C ASN A 240 -16.75 15.06 5.74
N PHE A 241 -15.72 14.24 5.54
CA PHE A 241 -15.90 12.82 5.21
C PHE A 241 -15.90 11.95 6.47
N LEU A 242 -16.78 10.94 6.49
CA LEU A 242 -16.79 9.90 7.51
C LEU A 242 -15.52 9.05 7.42
N THR A 243 -15.06 8.54 8.56
CA THR A 243 -13.94 7.59 8.62
C THR A 243 -14.44 6.14 8.60
N GLU A 244 -13.60 5.20 8.15
CA GLU A 244 -13.96 3.78 8.20
C GLU A 244 -14.26 3.29 9.61
N ARG A 245 -13.57 3.87 10.61
CA ARG A 245 -13.78 3.54 12.01
C ARG A 245 -15.18 3.95 12.46
N GLU A 246 -15.63 5.14 12.08
CA GLU A 246 -16.98 5.61 12.39
C GLU A 246 -18.04 4.75 11.70
N LEU A 247 -17.86 4.42 10.41
CA LEU A 247 -18.76 3.53 9.68
C LEU A 247 -18.86 2.14 10.31
N ARG A 248 -17.75 1.60 10.82
CA ARG A 248 -17.75 0.29 11.51
C ARG A 248 -18.44 0.34 12.88
N LEU A 249 -18.33 1.45 13.60
CA LEU A 249 -18.90 1.59 14.94
C LEU A 249 -20.39 1.93 14.90
N ASN A 250 -20.77 2.86 14.03
CA ASN A 250 -22.12 3.42 13.98
C ASN A 250 -22.98 2.75 12.89
N GLY A 251 -22.37 2.06 11.92
CA GLY A 251 -23.09 1.54 10.76
C GLY A 251 -23.61 2.65 9.83
N ILE A 252 -24.50 2.27 8.93
CA ILE A 252 -25.22 3.15 8.01
C ILE A 252 -26.73 3.08 8.26
N THR A 253 -27.46 4.08 7.78
CA THR A 253 -28.93 4.10 7.84
C THR A 253 -29.49 3.85 6.45
N ILE A 254 -30.14 2.70 6.24
CA ILE A 254 -30.74 2.36 4.95
C ILE A 254 -32.26 2.52 5.00
N GLN A 255 -32.86 2.88 3.86
CA GLN A 255 -34.32 2.86 3.70
C GLN A 255 -34.77 1.45 3.31
N ALA A 256 -35.59 0.81 4.13
CA ALA A 256 -36.19 -0.49 3.81
C ALA A 256 -37.69 -0.45 4.09
N MET A 257 -38.51 -0.77 3.09
CA MET A 257 -39.99 -0.76 3.21
C MET A 257 -40.56 0.60 3.66
N GLY A 258 -39.90 1.72 3.31
CA GLY A 258 -40.30 3.07 3.71
C GLY A 258 -39.96 3.42 5.16
N LEU A 259 -39.15 2.61 5.85
CA LEU A 259 -38.69 2.85 7.20
C LEU A 259 -37.16 2.96 7.23
N PRO A 260 -36.59 3.93 7.98
CA PRO A 260 -35.16 4.02 8.18
C PRO A 260 -34.69 2.92 9.15
N VAL A 261 -33.79 2.06 8.67
CA VAL A 261 -33.13 1.04 9.47
C VAL A 261 -31.73 1.52 9.79
N THR A 262 -31.52 1.95 11.04
CA THR A 262 -30.26 2.49 11.53
C THR A 262 -29.25 1.38 11.91
N ASN A 263 -27.98 1.76 12.05
CA ASN A 263 -26.87 0.89 12.49
C ASN A 263 -26.65 -0.37 11.65
N GLN A 264 -26.96 -0.32 10.35
CA GLN A 264 -26.66 -1.43 9.46
C GLN A 264 -25.16 -1.54 9.23
N SER A 265 -24.60 -2.72 9.47
CA SER A 265 -23.18 -2.97 9.26
C SER A 265 -22.86 -2.99 7.77
N ILE A 266 -21.92 -2.15 7.34
CA ILE A 266 -21.37 -2.16 5.99
C ILE A 266 -19.94 -2.70 5.99
N THR A 267 -19.62 -3.54 5.01
CA THR A 267 -18.25 -4.04 4.81
C THR A 267 -17.68 -3.41 3.56
N LEU A 268 -16.77 -2.45 3.73
CA LEU A 268 -16.06 -1.82 2.61
C LEU A 268 -15.10 -2.82 1.95
N PRO A 269 -14.90 -2.75 0.62
CA PRO A 269 -13.93 -3.59 -0.06
C PRO A 269 -12.51 -3.36 0.47
N VAL A 270 -11.77 -4.45 0.62
CA VAL A 270 -10.35 -4.42 1.03
C VAL A 270 -9.49 -4.20 -0.22
N GLU A 271 -8.44 -3.37 -0.12
CA GLU A 271 -7.55 -3.08 -1.27
C GLU A 271 -6.69 -4.29 -1.68
N GLU A 272 -6.37 -5.16 -0.72
CA GLU A 272 -5.63 -6.41 -0.93
C GLU A 272 -6.31 -7.57 -0.20
N TYR A 273 -6.42 -8.72 -0.87
CA TYR A 273 -6.84 -9.96 -0.21
C TYR A 273 -5.77 -10.41 0.77
N GLN A 274 -6.03 -10.20 2.06
CA GLN A 274 -5.26 -10.79 3.14
C GLN A 274 -5.96 -12.07 3.57
N ASP A 275 -5.40 -13.22 3.20
CA ASP A 275 -5.83 -14.50 3.74
C ASP A 275 -5.75 -14.44 5.28
N PRO A 276 -6.87 -14.58 6.00
CA PRO A 276 -6.90 -14.47 7.47
C PRO A 276 -6.00 -15.51 8.14
N ALA A 277 -5.69 -16.63 7.46
CA ALA A 277 -4.82 -17.68 7.95
C ALA A 277 -3.41 -17.67 7.33
N HIS A 278 -3.11 -16.72 6.42
CA HIS A 278 -1.81 -16.59 5.76
C HIS A 278 -1.29 -17.94 5.21
N MET A 279 -2.17 -18.76 4.62
CA MET A 279 -1.80 -20.08 4.09
C MET A 279 -1.02 -19.94 2.78
N GLU A 280 -1.37 -18.94 1.96
CA GLU A 280 -0.79 -18.72 0.64
C GLU A 280 0.31 -17.65 0.58
N THR A 281 0.45 -16.81 1.61
CA THR A 281 1.46 -15.74 1.64
C THR A 281 2.89 -16.28 1.54
N GLU A 282 3.70 -15.78 0.63
CA GLU A 282 5.09 -16.25 0.45
C GLU A 282 5.96 -15.93 1.68
N GLY A 283 6.84 -16.85 2.08
CA GLY A 283 7.89 -16.56 3.08
C GLY A 283 7.53 -16.58 4.57
N ILE A 284 6.24 -16.59 4.95
CA ILE A 284 5.84 -16.51 6.38
C ILE A 284 5.49 -17.90 6.95
N VAL A 285 6.12 -18.30 8.05
CA VAL A 285 5.75 -19.54 8.77
C VAL A 285 5.10 -19.21 10.13
N THR A 286 3.80 -19.46 10.26
CA THR A 286 3.02 -19.36 11.48
C THR A 286 2.77 -20.75 12.09
N ARG A 287 2.11 -20.81 13.26
CA ARG A 287 1.72 -22.10 13.88
C ARG A 287 0.67 -22.82 13.05
N GLU A 288 -0.28 -22.08 12.50
CA GLU A 288 -1.42 -22.58 11.73
C GLU A 288 -1.00 -23.07 10.35
N ASN A 289 -0.11 -22.35 9.67
CA ASN A 289 0.29 -22.70 8.31
C ASN A 289 1.41 -23.75 8.25
N ARG A 290 2.15 -24.03 9.33
CA ARG A 290 3.34 -24.89 9.32
C ARG A 290 3.11 -26.25 8.65
N ALA A 291 1.93 -26.83 8.82
CA ALA A 291 1.58 -28.13 8.24
C ALA A 291 1.33 -28.08 6.72
N SER A 292 0.73 -26.98 6.23
CA SER A 292 0.46 -26.78 4.80
C SER A 292 1.66 -26.22 4.04
N ARG A 293 2.69 -25.71 4.74
CA ARG A 293 3.89 -25.14 4.10
C ARG A 293 4.71 -26.15 3.31
N ARG A 294 5.11 -25.73 2.11
CA ARG A 294 5.94 -26.50 1.18
C ARG A 294 7.15 -25.68 0.73
N LEU A 295 8.22 -26.40 0.40
CA LEU A 295 9.37 -25.86 -0.31
C LEU A 295 9.21 -26.17 -1.79
N TRP A 296 9.13 -25.13 -2.59
CA TRP A 296 9.07 -25.17 -4.05
C TRP A 296 10.49 -25.12 -4.61
N LEU A 297 10.81 -26.12 -5.43
CA LEU A 297 12.16 -26.41 -5.90
C LEU A 297 12.16 -26.39 -7.44
N GLY A 298 12.93 -25.49 -8.02
CA GLY A 298 13.16 -25.46 -9.46
C GLY A 298 14.19 -26.50 -9.87
N LEU A 299 13.81 -27.39 -10.77
CA LEU A 299 14.68 -28.44 -11.29
C LEU A 299 15.45 -27.92 -12.52
N LYS A 300 16.70 -28.37 -12.67
CA LYS A 300 17.55 -27.98 -13.80
C LYS A 300 17.72 -29.12 -14.79
N TYR A 301 17.75 -28.73 -16.07
CA TYR A 301 17.98 -29.61 -17.19
C TYR A 301 19.04 -28.98 -18.10
N TYR A 302 19.94 -29.81 -18.60
CA TYR A 302 20.95 -29.43 -19.58
C TYR A 302 20.94 -30.46 -20.71
N GLU A 303 20.86 -30.01 -21.97
CA GLU A 303 20.79 -30.88 -23.14
C GLU A 303 19.71 -31.99 -23.00
N SER A 304 18.50 -31.62 -22.57
CA SER A 304 17.39 -32.54 -22.30
C SER A 304 17.64 -33.60 -21.21
N SER A 305 18.75 -33.52 -20.48
CA SER A 305 19.12 -34.42 -19.40
C SER A 305 18.99 -33.70 -18.04
N PRO A 306 18.47 -34.38 -17.00
CA PRO A 306 18.39 -33.80 -15.67
C PRO A 306 19.77 -33.60 -15.04
N VAL A 307 20.01 -32.43 -14.43
CA VAL A 307 21.23 -32.17 -13.65
C VAL A 307 21.24 -32.98 -12.36
N LEU A 308 20.08 -33.19 -11.75
CA LEU A 308 19.89 -34.09 -10.61
C LEU A 308 19.39 -35.44 -11.15
N SER A 309 20.30 -36.37 -11.44
CA SER A 309 19.95 -37.67 -12.02
C SER A 309 19.50 -38.67 -10.94
N LYS A 310 20.17 -38.67 -9.79
CA LYS A 310 19.94 -39.65 -8.73
C LYS A 310 20.22 -39.08 -7.35
N ALA A 311 19.34 -39.37 -6.41
CA ALA A 311 19.50 -39.02 -5.00
C ALA A 311 19.40 -40.29 -4.14
N LYS A 312 20.52 -40.73 -3.57
CA LYS A 312 20.62 -41.98 -2.81
C LYS A 312 20.96 -41.73 -1.35
N MET A 313 20.19 -42.35 -0.46
CA MET A 313 20.48 -42.36 0.98
C MET A 313 21.74 -43.14 1.33
N ILE A 314 22.56 -42.56 2.21
CA ILE A 314 23.66 -43.26 2.90
C ILE A 314 23.16 -43.71 4.28
N SER A 315 22.89 -42.78 5.19
CA SER A 315 22.36 -43.09 6.51
C SER A 315 20.86 -43.31 6.42
N LYS A 316 20.41 -44.53 6.74
CA LYS A 316 18.99 -44.90 6.74
C LYS A 316 18.41 -44.77 8.15
N PRO A 317 17.08 -44.67 8.30
CA PRO A 317 16.45 -44.69 9.62
C PRO A 317 16.85 -45.91 10.47
N THR A 318 16.99 -47.07 9.83
CA THR A 318 17.39 -48.34 10.45
C THR A 318 18.86 -48.41 10.82
N LYS A 319 19.73 -47.70 10.09
CA LYS A 319 21.17 -47.69 10.33
C LYS A 319 21.77 -46.33 9.99
N ARG A 320 22.12 -45.60 11.05
CA ARG A 320 22.79 -44.29 10.97
C ARG A 320 24.29 -44.49 11.01
N ILE A 321 25.01 -43.85 10.09
CA ILE A 321 26.46 -43.97 9.97
C ILE A 321 27.06 -42.62 10.35
N TRP A 322 28.16 -42.64 11.10
CA TRP A 322 28.91 -41.45 11.47
C TRP A 322 30.33 -41.57 10.93
N LEU A 323 30.84 -40.50 10.33
CA LEU A 323 32.19 -40.45 9.78
C LEU A 323 32.97 -39.31 10.42
N ASN A 324 34.21 -39.60 10.80
CA ASN A 324 35.17 -38.58 11.22
C ASN A 324 35.70 -37.82 10.01
N SER A 325 36.31 -36.65 10.24
CA SER A 325 36.91 -35.83 9.17
C SER A 325 37.97 -36.59 8.36
N ARG A 326 38.76 -37.46 9.00
CA ARG A 326 39.74 -38.33 8.33
C ARG A 326 39.07 -39.34 7.38
N ASP A 327 37.95 -39.91 7.80
CA ASP A 327 37.20 -40.90 7.03
C ASP A 327 36.43 -40.26 5.87
N LEU A 328 35.83 -39.08 6.11
CA LEU A 328 35.29 -38.25 5.03
C LEU A 328 36.37 -37.90 4.00
N GLY A 329 37.58 -37.59 4.47
CA GLY A 329 38.73 -37.32 3.60
C GLY A 329 39.11 -38.52 2.72
N LYS A 330 39.05 -39.75 3.26
CA LYS A 330 39.24 -40.97 2.46
C LYS A 330 38.16 -41.09 1.40
N VAL A 331 36.89 -40.91 1.77
CA VAL A 331 35.73 -41.01 0.86
C VAL A 331 35.79 -40.02 -0.29
N VAL A 332 36.15 -38.77 0.00
CA VAL A 332 36.31 -37.70 -0.99
C VAL A 332 37.46 -37.97 -1.96
N ARG A 333 38.56 -38.55 -1.48
CA ARG A 333 39.76 -38.88 -2.30
C ARG A 333 39.64 -40.19 -3.09
N GLY A 334 38.46 -40.82 -3.14
CA GLY A 334 38.26 -42.06 -3.87
C GLY A 334 38.48 -43.35 -3.06
N GLY A 335 38.76 -43.25 -1.76
CA GLY A 335 38.88 -44.40 -0.86
C GLY A 335 37.55 -44.78 -0.19
N GLN A 336 37.42 -46.02 0.27
CA GLN A 336 36.26 -46.45 1.06
C GLN A 336 36.50 -46.20 2.56
N ALA A 337 35.47 -45.77 3.29
CA ALA A 337 35.52 -45.67 4.75
C ALA A 337 34.36 -46.46 5.38
N GLY A 338 34.70 -47.58 6.02
CA GLY A 338 33.71 -48.53 6.54
C GLY A 338 32.76 -49.00 5.43
N GLU A 339 31.47 -48.74 5.61
CA GLU A 339 30.42 -49.09 4.64
C GLU A 339 30.15 -48.01 3.59
N VAL A 340 30.72 -46.81 3.78
CA VAL A 340 30.51 -45.68 2.86
C VAL A 340 31.52 -45.79 1.73
N LYS A 341 31.00 -46.10 0.53
CA LYS A 341 31.79 -46.17 -0.70
C LYS A 341 32.39 -44.80 -1.04
N ALA A 342 33.50 -44.82 -1.77
CA ALA A 342 34.16 -43.64 -2.33
C ALA A 342 33.22 -42.77 -3.19
N LEU A 343 33.48 -41.45 -3.26
CA LEU A 343 32.95 -40.58 -4.31
C LEU A 343 33.69 -40.86 -5.61
N THR A 344 33.01 -41.45 -6.60
CA THR A 344 33.66 -41.90 -7.84
C THR A 344 33.18 -41.14 -9.07
N ARG A 345 32.02 -40.48 -9.00
CA ARG A 345 31.45 -39.76 -10.14
C ARG A 345 31.85 -38.29 -10.09
N VAL A 346 32.18 -37.73 -11.24
CA VAL A 346 32.42 -36.29 -11.38
C VAL A 346 31.10 -35.55 -11.12
N GLY A 347 31.14 -34.47 -10.35
CA GLY A 347 29.95 -33.71 -9.93
C GLY A 347 29.18 -34.35 -8.77
N GLU A 348 29.55 -35.54 -8.31
CA GLU A 348 28.87 -36.17 -7.18
C GLU A 348 29.19 -35.48 -5.86
N ILE A 349 28.13 -35.17 -5.13
CA ILE A 349 28.18 -34.57 -3.80
C ILE A 349 27.65 -35.53 -2.75
N MET A 350 28.12 -35.33 -1.52
CA MET A 350 27.61 -36.02 -0.35
C MET A 350 27.22 -34.98 0.69
N ALA A 351 25.93 -34.95 1.05
CA ALA A 351 25.43 -34.09 2.10
C ALA A 351 25.69 -34.74 3.47
N VAL A 352 26.30 -34.00 4.38
CA VAL A 352 26.67 -34.45 5.72
C VAL A 352 25.98 -33.56 6.74
N SER A 353 25.28 -34.17 7.70
CA SER A 353 24.72 -33.48 8.85
C SER A 353 25.81 -33.29 9.89
N THR A 354 26.14 -32.04 10.19
CA THR A 354 27.11 -31.65 11.21
C THR A 354 26.43 -30.83 12.32
N ASP A 355 27.18 -30.51 13.36
CA ASP A 355 26.82 -29.54 14.40
C ASP A 355 26.59 -28.13 13.84
N LYS A 356 27.29 -27.76 12.76
CA LYS A 356 27.16 -26.45 12.09
C LYS A 356 26.12 -26.44 10.96
N GLY A 357 25.31 -27.49 10.85
CA GLY A 357 24.28 -27.64 9.81
C GLY A 357 24.62 -28.67 8.75
N ILE A 358 23.86 -28.68 7.66
CA ILE A 358 24.11 -29.59 6.53
C ILE A 358 25.15 -28.97 5.61
N MET A 359 26.20 -29.72 5.36
CA MET A 359 27.37 -29.29 4.58
C MET A 359 27.74 -30.35 3.56
N GLU A 360 28.53 -29.97 2.57
CA GLU A 360 29.04 -30.91 1.57
C GLU A 360 30.31 -31.60 2.13
N ALA A 361 30.56 -32.85 1.75
CA ALA A 361 31.63 -33.65 2.34
C ALA A 361 33.04 -33.06 2.16
N ARG A 362 33.36 -32.40 1.03
CA ARG A 362 34.63 -31.69 0.82
C ARG A 362 34.72 -30.48 1.74
N GLU A 363 33.65 -29.71 1.89
CA GLU A 363 33.58 -28.59 2.84
C GLU A 363 33.79 -29.06 4.29
N CYS A 364 33.24 -30.22 4.67
CA CYS A 364 33.51 -30.84 5.97
C CYS A 364 34.98 -31.22 6.16
N VAL A 365 35.63 -31.76 5.12
CA VAL A 365 37.05 -32.14 5.16
C VAL A 365 37.95 -30.92 5.31
N GLU A 366 37.68 -29.85 4.55
CA GLU A 366 38.40 -28.57 4.65
C GLU A 366 38.33 -27.99 6.06
N ARG A 367 37.15 -28.01 6.67
CA ARG A 367 36.92 -27.51 8.03
C ARG A 367 37.33 -28.50 9.13
N LYS A 368 37.78 -29.71 8.76
CA LYS A 368 38.13 -30.81 9.68
C LYS A 368 36.98 -31.24 10.61
N ILE A 369 35.74 -31.15 10.14
CA ILE A 369 34.52 -31.51 10.88
C ILE A 369 34.00 -32.88 10.42
N GLY A 370 33.58 -33.73 11.35
CA GLY A 370 32.91 -35.00 11.08
C GLY A 370 31.40 -34.86 11.08
N GLY A 371 30.67 -35.93 10.74
CA GLY A 371 29.23 -35.89 10.81
C GLY A 371 28.55 -37.14 10.28
N MET A 372 27.22 -37.08 10.21
CA MET A 372 26.40 -38.14 9.66
C MET A 372 26.19 -37.91 8.16
N PRO A 373 26.77 -38.71 7.25
CA PRO A 373 26.44 -38.65 5.83
C PRO A 373 24.96 -39.01 5.60
N LEU A 374 24.20 -38.07 5.04
CA LEU A 374 22.76 -38.20 4.79
C LEU A 374 22.51 -38.91 3.45
N CYS A 375 22.87 -38.26 2.35
CA CYS A 375 22.61 -38.74 1.00
C CYS A 375 23.72 -38.30 0.03
N ARG A 376 23.74 -38.97 -1.12
CA ARG A 376 24.58 -38.65 -2.27
C ARG A 376 23.70 -38.23 -3.43
N VAL A 377 24.11 -37.20 -4.13
CA VAL A 377 23.38 -36.65 -5.26
C VAL A 377 24.35 -36.43 -6.41
N TRP A 378 23.95 -36.80 -7.62
CA TRP A 378 24.71 -36.61 -8.86
C TRP A 378 23.78 -36.66 -10.07
#